data_AF-A0A1J5TWZ3-F1
#
_entry.id   AF-A0A1J5TWZ3-F1
#
_cell.length_a   1.000
_cell.length_b   1.000
_cell.length_c   1.000
_cell.angle_alpha   90.00
_cell.angle_beta   90.00
_cell.angle_gamma   90.00
#
_symmetry.space_group_name_H-M   'P 1'
#
loop_
_entity.id
_entity.type
_entity.pdbx_description
1 polymer ?
#
loop_
_entity_poly.entity_id
_entity_poly.type
_entity_poly.pdbx_seq_one_letter_code
_entity_poly.pdbx_strand_id
1 'polypeptide(L)'
;MHLFRKSTRPAQGLKVSNGGKKLYRIGIHSNVKSNANFTDGHVWLSSEESGTNGMRTYGLWNNNSGVFGVLSSGLGNGVILNKEGAYRPQASKFFLIDRVQYNTFQNYINTPDTWYITNTCAEWARDAIYATTGNYLDVDDNFGIETPRELSRTLGK
;
A
#
# COMPACT_ATOMS: atom_id res chain seq x y z
N MET A 1 14.29 20.00 8.47
CA MET A 1 13.63 20.67 7.33
C MET A 1 12.78 19.60 6.65
N HIS A 2 11.51 19.49 7.05
CA HIS A 2 10.58 18.46 6.54
C HIS A 2 10.10 18.90 5.16
N LEU A 3 10.74 18.38 4.11
CA LEU A 3 10.23 18.52 2.75
C LEU A 3 9.11 17.48 2.58
N PHE A 4 7.87 17.90 2.84
CA PHE A 4 6.71 17.23 2.24
C PHE A 4 6.94 17.23 0.73
N ARG A 5 7.42 16.11 0.18
CA ARG A 5 7.39 15.93 -1.26
C ARG A 5 5.93 15.72 -1.62
N LYS A 6 5.39 16.74 -2.31
CA LYS A 6 4.12 16.66 -3.01
C LYS A 6 4.19 15.38 -3.86
N SER A 7 3.33 14.42 -3.57
CA SER A 7 3.10 13.27 -4.44
C SER A 7 3.03 13.80 -5.88
N THR A 8 3.86 13.26 -6.78
CA THR A 8 3.87 13.67 -8.20
C THR A 8 2.59 13.29 -8.91
N ARG A 9 1.67 12.61 -8.22
CA ARG A 9 0.33 12.32 -8.70
C ARG A 9 -0.54 13.57 -8.52
N PRO A 10 -1.37 13.96 -9.50
CA PRO A 10 -2.46 14.86 -9.21
C PRO A 10 -3.26 14.25 -8.06
N ALA A 11 -3.44 15.01 -6.98
CA ALA A 11 -4.35 14.62 -5.91
C ALA A 11 -5.71 14.35 -6.56
N GLN A 12 -6.03 13.07 -6.77
CA GLN A 12 -7.33 12.66 -7.25
C GLN A 12 -8.26 13.01 -6.11
N GLY A 13 -8.99 14.12 -6.27
CA GLY A 13 -9.82 14.68 -5.21
C GLY A 13 -10.66 13.57 -4.58
N LEU A 14 -10.52 13.41 -3.26
CA LEU A 14 -11.34 12.49 -2.47
C LEU A 14 -12.80 12.83 -2.75
N LYS A 15 -13.46 12.01 -3.58
CA LYS A 15 -14.90 12.10 -3.79
C LYS A 15 -15.55 11.50 -2.54
N VAL A 16 -15.92 12.38 -1.62
CA VAL A 16 -16.62 12.02 -0.39
C VAL A 16 -17.99 11.43 -0.76
N SER A 17 -18.21 10.18 -0.35
CA SER A 17 -19.46 9.47 -0.57
C SER A 17 -20.45 9.77 0.55
N ASN A 18 -21.57 10.40 0.21
CA ASN A 18 -22.69 10.55 1.13
C ASN A 18 -23.51 9.24 1.16
N GLY A 19 -23.17 8.32 2.06
CA GLY A 19 -24.10 7.26 2.50
C GLY A 19 -24.24 6.02 1.60
N GLY A 20 -23.26 5.71 0.75
CA GLY A 20 -23.26 4.47 -0.03
C GLY A 20 -23.11 3.22 0.84
N LYS A 21 -23.81 2.12 0.49
CA LYS A 21 -23.63 0.82 1.16
C LYS A 21 -22.16 0.38 1.03
N LYS A 22 -21.50 0.11 2.15
CA LYS A 22 -20.13 -0.39 2.19
C LYS A 22 -20.11 -1.86 1.77
N LEU A 23 -19.83 -2.08 0.49
CA LEU A 23 -19.87 -3.38 -0.15
C LEU A 23 -18.48 -3.92 -0.46
N TYR A 24 -17.42 -3.16 -0.21
CA TYR A 24 -16.05 -3.56 -0.53
C TYR A 24 -15.19 -3.49 0.71
N ARG A 25 -14.24 -4.42 0.80
CA ARG A 25 -13.20 -4.40 1.82
C ARG A 25 -11.86 -4.30 1.13
N ILE A 26 -11.06 -3.32 1.52
CA ILE A 26 -9.66 -3.23 1.12
C ILE A 26 -8.76 -3.43 2.34
N GLY A 27 -7.58 -3.98 2.11
CA GLY A 27 -6.58 -4.22 3.14
C GLY A 27 -5.24 -3.62 2.76
N ILE A 28 -4.46 -3.27 3.77
CA ILE A 28 -3.01 -3.02 3.65
C ILE A 28 -2.29 -3.95 4.60
N HIS A 29 -1.18 -4.52 4.15
CA HIS A 29 -0.51 -5.64 4.81
C HIS A 29 0.99 -5.45 4.82
N SER A 30 1.64 -5.90 5.88
CA SER A 30 3.10 -6.05 5.95
C SER A 30 3.44 -7.48 6.37
N ASN A 31 4.45 -8.09 5.75
CA ASN A 31 4.94 -9.43 6.11
C ASN A 31 6.02 -9.42 7.19
N VAL A 32 6.33 -8.26 7.77
CA VAL A 32 7.34 -8.13 8.83
C VAL A 32 6.77 -7.49 10.08
N LYS A 33 7.41 -7.74 11.23
CA LYS A 33 7.07 -7.12 12.51
C LYS A 33 7.71 -5.74 12.64
N SER A 34 7.25 -4.95 13.61
CA SER A 34 7.74 -3.59 13.92
C SER A 34 9.23 -3.50 14.29
N ASN A 35 9.84 -4.63 14.68
CA ASN A 35 11.25 -4.73 15.05
C ASN A 35 12.14 -5.35 13.96
N ALA A 36 11.64 -5.55 12.73
CA ALA A 36 12.43 -6.06 11.62
C ALA A 36 13.53 -5.08 11.17
N ASN A 37 14.48 -5.55 10.35
CA ASN A 37 15.53 -4.66 9.84
C ASN A 37 14.93 -3.62 8.90
N PHE A 38 15.66 -2.51 8.73
CA PHE A 38 15.24 -1.37 7.91
C PHE A 38 14.95 -1.73 6.46
N THR A 39 15.69 -2.71 5.93
CA THR A 39 15.56 -3.21 4.56
C THR A 39 14.58 -4.35 4.44
N ASP A 40 13.91 -4.80 5.50
CA ASP A 40 13.15 -6.03 5.43
C ASP A 40 11.69 -5.79 5.03
N GLY A 41 11.15 -6.80 4.36
CA GLY A 41 9.72 -6.96 4.17
C GLY A 41 9.18 -6.36 2.88
N HIS A 42 7.86 -6.39 2.81
CA HIS A 42 7.05 -5.93 1.70
C HIS A 42 5.70 -5.47 2.23
N VAL A 43 5.18 -4.41 1.62
CA VAL A 43 3.82 -3.92 1.84
C VAL A 43 3.00 -4.13 0.58
N TRP A 44 1.80 -4.66 0.75
CA TRP A 44 0.85 -4.87 -0.35
C TRP A 44 -0.56 -4.51 0.08
N LEU A 45 -1.42 -4.35 -0.92
CA LEU A 45 -2.83 -4.09 -0.78
C LEU A 45 -3.64 -5.34 -1.09
N SER A 46 -4.85 -5.44 -0.53
CA SER A 46 -5.86 -6.39 -0.95
C SER A 46 -7.19 -5.72 -1.22
N SER A 47 -8.03 -6.35 -2.04
CA SER A 47 -9.42 -5.97 -2.18
C SER A 47 -10.33 -7.18 -2.35
N GLU A 48 -11.51 -7.11 -1.77
CA GLU A 48 -12.58 -8.10 -1.93
C GLU A 48 -13.95 -7.38 -2.00
N GLU A 49 -14.87 -7.93 -2.77
CA GLU A 49 -16.28 -7.55 -2.73
C GLU A 49 -16.98 -8.38 -1.64
N SER A 50 -17.75 -7.70 -0.80
CA SER A 50 -18.48 -8.30 0.32
C SER A 50 -19.45 -9.36 -0.19
N GLY A 51 -19.39 -10.55 0.40
CA GLY A 51 -20.18 -11.70 -0.04
C GLY A 51 -19.55 -12.51 -1.18
N THR A 52 -18.33 -12.18 -1.60
CA THR A 52 -17.54 -12.97 -2.56
C THR A 52 -16.32 -13.59 -1.86
N ASN A 53 -15.84 -14.74 -2.35
CA ASN A 53 -14.61 -15.37 -1.86
C ASN A 53 -13.35 -14.91 -2.64
N GLY A 54 -13.46 -13.83 -3.42
CA GLY A 54 -12.43 -13.40 -4.37
C GLY A 54 -11.54 -12.28 -3.83
N MET A 55 -10.64 -12.57 -2.89
CA MET A 55 -9.62 -11.60 -2.48
C MET A 55 -8.53 -11.51 -3.55
N ARG A 56 -8.25 -10.29 -4.01
CA ARG A 56 -7.14 -9.97 -4.91
C ARG A 56 -6.07 -9.21 -4.16
N THR A 57 -4.80 -9.40 -4.50
CA THR A 57 -3.68 -8.65 -3.91
C THR A 57 -2.93 -7.84 -4.94
N TYR A 58 -2.32 -6.75 -4.52
CA TYR A 58 -1.61 -5.81 -5.37
C TYR A 58 -0.36 -5.31 -4.65
N GLY A 59 0.81 -5.43 -5.27
CA GLY A 59 2.06 -4.95 -4.71
C GLY A 59 2.90 -4.21 -5.74
N LEU A 60 3.59 -3.15 -5.31
CA LEU A 60 4.65 -2.52 -6.10
C LEU A 60 5.96 -3.27 -5.87
N TRP A 61 6.54 -3.81 -6.94
CA TRP A 61 7.75 -4.63 -6.87
C TRP A 61 8.94 -3.98 -7.58
N ASN A 62 10.15 -4.22 -7.07
CA ASN A 62 11.39 -4.00 -7.80
C ASN A 62 11.54 -5.05 -8.94
N ASN A 63 12.46 -4.83 -9.90
CA ASN A 63 12.76 -5.83 -10.95
C ASN A 63 13.71 -6.94 -10.45
N ASN A 64 14.11 -6.90 -9.19
CA ASN A 64 14.96 -7.93 -8.61
C ASN A 64 14.08 -9.03 -8.03
N SER A 65 13.73 -9.99 -8.88
CA SER A 65 12.98 -11.20 -8.50
C SER A 65 13.57 -11.84 -7.24
N GLY A 66 12.86 -11.72 -6.11
CA GLY A 66 13.24 -12.31 -4.83
C GLY A 66 13.90 -11.36 -3.83
N VAL A 67 14.20 -10.12 -4.21
CA VAL A 67 14.70 -9.12 -3.26
C VAL A 67 13.52 -8.37 -2.64
N PHE A 68 13.34 -8.60 -1.35
CA PHE A 68 12.44 -7.83 -0.51
C PHE A 68 13.21 -6.62 0.01
N GLY A 69 12.49 -5.52 0.24
CA GLY A 69 13.06 -4.42 0.96
C GLY A 69 13.12 -3.08 0.26
N VAL A 70 13.53 -2.13 1.09
CA VAL A 70 13.50 -0.70 0.79
C VAL A 70 14.75 -0.24 0.04
N LEU A 71 15.87 -0.97 0.18
CA LEU A 71 17.16 -0.62 -0.41
C LEU A 71 17.58 -1.55 -1.56
N SER A 72 16.66 -2.33 -2.12
CA SER A 72 16.98 -3.21 -3.25
C SER A 72 17.47 -2.39 -4.43
N SER A 73 18.71 -2.64 -4.90
CA SER A 73 19.29 -1.93 -6.03
C SER A 73 18.69 -2.42 -7.34
N GLY A 74 17.56 -1.84 -7.77
CA GLY A 74 16.94 -2.12 -9.06
C GLY A 74 15.67 -1.33 -9.26
N LEU A 75 15.58 -0.60 -10.39
CA LEU A 75 14.31 -0.04 -10.86
C LEU A 75 13.32 -1.17 -11.05
N GLY A 76 12.08 -1.00 -10.61
CA GLY A 76 11.02 -2.01 -10.73
C GLY A 76 9.90 -1.59 -11.65
N ASN A 77 9.46 -2.49 -12.53
CA ASN A 77 8.33 -2.25 -13.40
C ASN A 77 7.05 -2.81 -12.74
N GLY A 78 6.30 -1.92 -12.10
CA GLY A 78 4.85 -2.05 -12.05
C GLY A 78 4.25 -2.63 -10.77
N VAL A 79 2.95 -2.36 -10.66
CA VAL A 79 2.03 -3.00 -9.73
C VAL A 79 1.74 -4.41 -10.26
N ILE A 80 1.97 -5.43 -9.45
CA ILE A 80 1.73 -6.82 -9.81
C ILE A 80 0.49 -7.32 -9.07
N LEU A 81 -0.43 -7.93 -9.82
CA LEU A 81 -1.64 -8.56 -9.31
C LEU A 81 -1.33 -9.97 -8.79
N ASN A 82 -1.86 -10.32 -7.61
CA ASN A 82 -1.91 -11.66 -7.02
C ASN A 82 -0.54 -12.33 -6.80
N LYS A 83 0.55 -11.56 -6.71
CA LYS A 83 1.89 -12.12 -6.42
C LYS A 83 2.05 -12.49 -4.94
N GLU A 84 1.12 -12.02 -4.09
CA GLU A 84 1.24 -12.14 -2.64
C GLU A 84 0.54 -13.35 -2.03
N GLY A 85 -0.03 -14.24 -2.86
CA GLY A 85 -0.76 -15.42 -2.39
C GLY A 85 0.07 -16.41 -1.54
N ALA A 86 1.40 -16.34 -1.62
CA ALA A 86 2.30 -17.16 -0.78
C ALA A 86 2.77 -16.46 0.51
N TYR A 87 2.50 -15.16 0.68
CA TYR A 87 3.00 -14.40 1.83
C TYR A 87 2.00 -14.37 2.97
N ARG A 88 2.54 -14.49 4.20
CA ARG A 88 1.75 -14.38 5.43
C ARG A 88 1.89 -12.97 6.01
N PRO A 89 0.79 -12.21 6.16
CA PRO A 89 0.87 -10.92 6.83
C PRO A 89 1.21 -11.09 8.31
N GLN A 90 2.10 -10.23 8.80
CA GLN A 90 2.40 -10.05 10.23
C GLN A 90 1.64 -8.87 10.83
N ALA A 91 1.31 -7.87 10.00
CA ALA A 91 0.44 -6.75 10.35
C ALA A 91 -0.55 -6.49 9.21
N SER A 92 -1.78 -6.12 9.55
CA SER A 92 -2.82 -5.84 8.56
C SER A 92 -3.86 -4.87 9.10
N LYS A 93 -4.38 -4.00 8.24
CA LYS A 93 -5.53 -3.15 8.54
C LYS A 93 -6.50 -3.19 7.38
N PHE A 94 -7.78 -3.27 7.71
CA PHE A 94 -8.86 -3.38 6.75
C PHE A 94 -9.80 -2.18 6.83
N PHE A 95 -10.33 -1.79 5.68
CA PHE A 95 -11.27 -0.69 5.54
C PHE A 95 -12.49 -1.17 4.78
N LEU A 96 -13.66 -0.93 5.35
CA LEU A 96 -14.93 -1.08 4.63
C LEU A 96 -15.22 0.20 3.88
N ILE A 97 -15.35 0.08 2.56
CA ILE A 97 -15.51 1.18 1.63
C ILE A 97 -16.72 0.97 0.73
N ASP A 98 -17.27 2.05 0.20
CA ASP A 98 -18.34 1.99 -0.81
C ASP A 98 -17.77 1.90 -2.24
N ARG A 99 -18.68 1.89 -3.22
CA ARG A 99 -18.36 1.79 -4.64
C ARG A 99 -17.55 2.98 -5.18
N VAL A 100 -17.80 4.20 -4.71
CA VAL A 100 -17.07 5.39 -5.18
C VAL A 100 -15.61 5.30 -4.74
N GLN A 101 -15.40 4.97 -3.47
CA GLN A 101 -14.07 4.73 -2.93
C GLN A 101 -13.39 3.54 -3.61
N TYR A 102 -14.12 2.45 -3.85
CA TYR A 102 -13.57 1.30 -4.58
C TYR A 102 -13.13 1.64 -6.00
N ASN A 103 -13.87 2.50 -6.72
CA ASN A 103 -13.45 2.99 -8.02
C ASN A 103 -12.16 3.83 -7.93
N THR A 104 -12.03 4.68 -6.89
CA THR A 104 -10.78 5.41 -6.62
C THR A 104 -9.61 4.44 -6.39
N PHE A 105 -9.82 3.41 -5.58
CA PHE A 105 -8.83 2.36 -5.33
C PHE A 105 -8.42 1.63 -6.63
N GLN A 106 -9.40 1.21 -7.43
CA GLN A 106 -9.16 0.53 -8.71
C GLN A 106 -8.40 1.42 -9.70
N ASN A 107 -8.73 2.71 -9.78
CA ASN A 107 -7.99 3.64 -10.63
C ASN A 107 -6.54 3.78 -10.17
N TYR A 108 -6.30 3.83 -8.85
CA TYR A 108 -4.96 3.95 -8.30
C TYR A 108 -4.10 2.71 -8.61
N ILE A 109 -4.59 1.51 -8.30
CA ILE A 109 -3.81 0.27 -8.47
C ILE A 109 -3.58 -0.11 -9.95
N ASN A 110 -4.45 0.35 -10.87
CA ASN A 110 -4.29 0.12 -12.30
C ASN A 110 -3.41 1.19 -12.98
N THR A 111 -2.97 2.21 -12.25
CA THR A 111 -2.01 3.19 -12.76
C THR A 111 -0.60 2.59 -12.66
N PRO A 112 0.16 2.50 -13.77
CA PRO A 112 1.54 2.03 -13.73
C PRO A 112 2.38 2.87 -12.78
N ASP A 113 3.26 2.21 -12.04
CA ASP A 113 4.21 2.87 -11.15
C ASP A 113 5.54 2.13 -11.13
N THR A 114 6.59 2.84 -10.73
CA THR A 114 7.96 2.34 -10.73
C THR A 114 8.52 2.38 -9.32
N TRP A 115 9.07 1.26 -8.89
CA TRP A 115 9.69 1.16 -7.58
C TRP A 115 11.02 1.94 -7.55
N TYR A 116 11.21 2.76 -6.52
CA TYR A 116 12.46 3.44 -6.19
C TYR A 116 12.73 3.36 -4.68
N ILE A 117 13.97 3.61 -4.26
CA ILE A 117 14.33 3.77 -2.85
C ILE A 117 13.53 4.90 -2.14
N THR A 118 13.05 5.86 -2.92
CA THR A 118 12.16 6.96 -2.49
C THR A 118 10.74 6.85 -3.09
N ASN A 119 10.34 5.66 -3.52
CA ASN A 119 8.97 5.30 -3.92
C ASN A 119 8.80 3.81 -3.68
N THR A 120 8.67 3.46 -2.40
CA THR A 120 8.75 2.07 -1.96
C THR A 120 7.38 1.41 -2.03
N CYS A 121 7.32 0.09 -1.82
CA CYS A 121 6.05 -0.61 -1.67
C CYS A 121 5.20 -0.08 -0.50
N ALA A 122 5.84 0.43 0.56
CA ALA A 122 5.15 1.01 1.71
C ALA A 122 4.51 2.35 1.36
N GLU A 123 5.25 3.23 0.69
CA GLU A 123 4.76 4.52 0.20
C GLU A 123 3.60 4.35 -0.76
N TRP A 124 3.80 3.53 -1.79
CA TRP A 124 2.79 3.29 -2.80
C TRP A 124 1.47 2.76 -2.21
N ALA A 125 1.56 1.81 -1.29
CA ALA A 125 0.39 1.21 -0.65
C ALA A 125 -0.30 2.20 0.30
N ARG A 126 0.48 2.97 1.07
CA ARG A 126 -0.04 4.01 1.96
C ARG A 126 -0.80 5.07 1.16
N ASP A 127 -0.24 5.54 0.06
CA ASP A 127 -0.88 6.54 -0.80
C ASP A 127 -2.17 6.01 -1.43
N ALA A 128 -2.24 4.72 -1.78
CA ALA A 128 -3.49 4.11 -2.24
C ALA A 128 -4.58 4.15 -1.16
N ILE A 129 -4.24 3.81 0.08
CA ILE A 129 -5.16 3.85 1.23
C ILE A 129 -5.60 5.28 1.51
N TYR A 130 -4.67 6.24 1.51
CA TYR A 130 -4.96 7.64 1.74
C TYR A 130 -5.88 8.22 0.65
N ALA A 131 -5.56 8.00 -0.63
CA ALA A 131 -6.38 8.46 -1.75
C ALA A 131 -7.80 7.86 -1.72
N THR A 132 -7.93 6.60 -1.28
CA THR A 132 -9.22 5.89 -1.25
C THR A 132 -10.08 6.28 -0.05
N THR A 133 -9.46 6.39 1.13
CA THR A 133 -10.19 6.43 2.41
C THR A 133 -10.00 7.73 3.18
N GLY A 134 -9.02 8.55 2.82
CA GLY A 134 -8.55 9.69 3.60
C GLY A 134 -7.75 9.32 4.85
N ASN A 135 -7.55 8.02 5.14
CA ASN A 135 -6.75 7.57 6.28
C ASN A 135 -5.28 7.59 5.91
N TYR A 136 -4.52 8.47 6.55
CA TYR A 136 -3.07 8.46 6.46
C TYR A 136 -2.50 7.42 7.43
N LEU A 137 -1.62 6.56 6.93
CA LEU A 137 -0.90 5.58 7.73
C LEU A 137 0.57 5.95 7.72
N ASP A 138 1.15 6.22 8.88
CA ASP A 138 2.57 6.58 8.97
C ASP A 138 3.44 5.37 8.59
N VAL A 139 4.32 5.60 7.61
CA VAL A 139 5.31 4.65 7.12
C VAL A 139 6.70 5.28 7.05
N ASP A 140 6.84 6.53 7.52
CA ASP A 140 8.08 7.29 7.47
C ASP A 140 9.05 6.81 8.55
N ASP A 141 10.14 6.15 8.12
CA ASP A 141 11.19 5.67 9.01
C ASP A 141 12.42 6.58 8.96
N ASN A 142 13.51 6.16 9.60
CA ASN A 142 14.77 6.89 9.63
C ASN A 142 15.20 7.39 8.23
N PHE A 143 15.70 8.64 8.19
CA PHE A 143 16.15 9.33 6.98
C PHE A 143 15.05 9.66 5.95
N GLY A 144 13.77 9.59 6.33
CA GLY A 144 12.65 9.91 5.44
C GLY A 144 12.42 8.84 4.38
N ILE A 145 12.74 7.60 4.73
CA ILE A 145 12.59 6.43 3.87
C ILE A 145 11.39 5.65 4.39
N GLU A 146 10.48 5.27 3.49
CA GLU A 146 9.22 4.64 3.87
C GLU A 146 9.33 3.12 3.92
N THR A 147 9.07 2.50 5.08
CA THR A 147 9.42 1.09 5.33
C THR A 147 8.24 0.17 5.72
N PRO A 148 8.30 -1.13 5.39
CA PRO A 148 7.31 -2.11 5.83
C PRO A 148 7.22 -2.30 7.35
N ARG A 149 8.33 -2.10 8.08
CA ARG A 149 8.34 -2.21 9.55
C ARG A 149 7.67 -1.02 10.22
N GLU A 150 7.75 0.18 9.63
CA GLU A 150 7.08 1.36 10.15
C GLU A 150 5.56 1.24 9.99
N LEU A 151 5.09 0.71 8.85
CA LEU A 151 3.68 0.33 8.72
C LEU A 151 3.27 -0.60 9.87
N SER A 152 4.05 -1.64 10.15
CA SER A 152 3.75 -2.58 11.24
C SER A 152 3.74 -1.92 12.62
N ARG A 153 4.54 -0.88 12.85
CA ARG A 153 4.45 -0.05 14.08
C ARG A 153 3.15 0.73 14.12
N THR A 154 2.79 1.40 13.03
CA THR A 154 1.56 2.19 12.91
C THR A 154 0.30 1.34 13.09
N LEU A 155 0.30 0.11 12.59
CA LEU A 155 -0.83 -0.81 12.73
C LEU A 155 -0.93 -1.48 14.10
N GLY A 156 0.17 -1.51 14.86
CA GLY A 156 0.21 -2.07 16.22
C GLY A 156 -0.06 -1.06 17.33
N LYS A 157 -0.27 0.22 17.00
CA LYS A 157 -0.76 1.27 17.91
C LYS A 157 -2.27 1.18 18.05
#